data_AF-A0A3S1E593-F1
#
_entry.id   AF-A0A3S1E593-F1
#
_cell.length_a   1.000
_cell.length_b   1.000
_cell.length_c   1.000
_cell.angle_alpha   90.00
_cell.angle_beta   90.00
_cell.angle_gamma   90.00
#
_symmetry.space_group_name_H-M   'P 1'
#
loop_
_entity.id
_entity.type
_entity.pdbx_description
1 polymer ?
#
loop_
_entity_poly.entity_id
_entity_poly.type
_entity_poly.pdbx_seq_one_letter_code
_entity_poly.pdbx_strand_id
1 'polypeptide(L)'
;MPPSFWPLMLCAGHSEEIDTAEGEEKVIYGPVSRNFHSVSLMWWSDGDELQVLPGVRGTVTRTTDAKGLPYFEFSLTGLYQRPRTEAPPAGGTRAPQAGEVPVNKQNSTFELFGYKAPMQSWSFDMAGQVEHRNLVNYEGIHLTDRQATGQLNIQKPRLDDFNIFEKVESHNGTVTSPVTFSHGKTPGNIVDFEGTSVQLSNYGETEMQGVTHCTMDTRLLSAPEGDGDYRYVFR
;
A
#
# COMPACT_ATOMS: atom_id res chain seq x y z
N MET A 1 11.43 7.16 13.03
CA MET A 1 12.19 5.95 12.64
C MET A 1 11.42 5.25 11.53
N PRO A 2 12.08 4.70 10.49
CA PRO A 2 11.39 3.98 9.43
C PRO A 2 10.75 2.68 9.96
N PRO A 3 9.63 2.22 9.38
CA PRO A 3 9.00 0.95 9.73
C PRO A 3 9.95 -0.22 9.53
N SER A 4 9.81 -1.28 10.33
CA SER A 4 10.67 -2.48 10.28
C SER A 4 10.71 -3.15 8.90
N PHE A 5 9.64 -3.01 8.11
CA PHE A 5 9.49 -3.56 6.77
C PHE A 5 9.90 -2.60 5.64
N TRP A 6 10.58 -1.48 5.94
CA TRP A 6 11.02 -0.50 4.94
C TRP A 6 11.74 -1.10 3.71
N PRO A 7 12.60 -2.16 3.80
CA PRO A 7 13.27 -2.68 2.60
C PRO A 7 12.28 -3.30 1.62
N LEU A 8 11.15 -3.81 2.12
CA LEU A 8 10.10 -4.40 1.29
C LEU A 8 9.36 -3.32 0.51
N MET A 9 9.11 -2.15 1.11
CA MET A 9 8.53 -1.00 0.39
C MET A 9 9.45 -0.53 -0.75
N LEU A 10 10.76 -0.48 -0.50
CA LEU A 10 11.74 -0.09 -1.53
C LEU A 10 11.80 -1.08 -2.69
N CYS A 11 11.82 -2.39 -2.42
CA CYS A 11 11.83 -3.40 -3.49
C CYS A 11 10.49 -3.51 -4.22
N ALA A 12 9.41 -3.05 -3.60
CA ALA A 12 8.09 -2.90 -4.22
C ALA A 12 7.93 -1.61 -5.03
N GLY A 13 9.02 -0.88 -5.32
CA GLY A 13 8.99 0.28 -6.22
C GLY A 13 8.60 1.60 -5.57
N HIS A 14 8.93 1.78 -4.28
CA HIS A 14 8.78 3.05 -3.58
C HIS A 14 10.15 3.70 -3.32
N SER A 15 10.18 5.03 -3.24
CA SER A 15 11.30 5.79 -2.65
C SER A 15 10.98 6.14 -1.21
N GLU A 16 12.02 6.22 -0.38
CA GLU A 16 11.93 6.68 1.00
C GLU A 16 12.44 8.11 1.11
N GLU A 17 11.65 8.97 1.76
CA GLU A 17 12.04 10.31 2.19
C GLU A 17 11.83 10.42 3.71
N ILE A 18 12.91 10.71 4.44
CA ILE A 18 12.89 10.82 5.90
C ILE A 18 12.98 12.30 6.26
N ASP A 19 11.96 12.80 6.94
CA ASP A 19 11.98 14.09 7.59
C ASP A 19 12.32 13.91 9.08
N THR A 20 13.39 14.56 9.51
CA THR A 20 13.92 14.47 10.88
C THR A 20 13.68 15.75 11.68
N ALA A 21 12.72 16.58 11.28
CA ALA A 21 12.31 17.73 12.08
C ALA A 21 11.81 17.28 13.46
N GLU A 22 12.38 17.85 14.52
CA GLU A 22 12.08 17.48 15.90
C GLU A 22 10.59 17.70 16.21
N GLY A 23 9.88 16.64 16.61
CA GLY A 23 8.45 16.67 16.90
C GLY A 23 7.52 16.54 15.69
N GLU A 24 8.06 16.45 14.47
CA GLU A 24 7.33 16.17 13.23
C GLU A 24 8.01 15.07 12.41
N GLU A 25 8.72 14.15 13.07
CA GLU A 25 9.45 13.09 12.39
C GLU A 25 8.49 12.25 11.55
N LYS A 26 8.75 12.17 10.25
CA LYS A 26 7.91 11.43 9.31
C LYS A 26 8.75 10.71 8.27
N VAL A 27 8.26 9.55 7.85
CA VAL A 27 8.85 8.78 6.75
C VAL A 27 7.82 8.64 5.65
N ILE A 28 8.13 9.17 4.47
CA ILE A 28 7.23 9.21 3.32
C ILE A 28 7.70 8.16 2.32
N TYR A 29 6.78 7.29 1.89
CA TYR A 29 6.97 6.37 0.78
C TYR A 29 6.06 6.75 -0.37
N GLY A 30 6.66 7.24 -1.46
CA GLY A 30 5.98 7.49 -2.74
C GLY A 30 6.45 6.49 -3.79
N PRO A 31 5.63 6.16 -4.81
CA PRO A 31 6.07 5.28 -5.88
C PRO A 31 7.12 5.97 -6.76
N VAL A 32 7.99 5.17 -7.36
CA VAL A 32 9.00 5.64 -8.34
C VAL A 32 8.84 4.91 -9.66
N SER A 33 9.19 5.56 -10.77
CA SER A 33 9.18 4.94 -12.10
C SER A 33 10.57 4.55 -12.64
N ARG A 34 11.64 4.81 -11.88
CA ARG A 34 13.03 4.48 -12.26
C ARG A 34 13.89 4.26 -11.03
N ASN A 35 15.09 3.70 -11.26
CA ASN A 35 16.07 3.41 -10.21
C ASN A 35 15.51 2.52 -9.08
N PHE A 36 14.75 1.50 -9.47
CA PHE A 36 14.16 0.55 -8.53
C PHE A 36 15.23 -0.16 -7.69
N HIS A 37 15.08 -0.04 -6.38
CA HIS A 37 15.86 -0.79 -5.42
C HIS A 37 15.55 -2.29 -5.54
N SER A 38 16.52 -3.11 -5.15
CA SER A 38 16.36 -4.55 -5.02
C SER A 38 16.90 -4.99 -3.67
N VAL A 39 16.28 -6.03 -3.11
CA VAL A 39 16.75 -6.66 -1.87
C VAL A 39 17.16 -8.10 -2.16
N SER A 40 17.94 -8.69 -1.26
CA SER A 40 18.18 -10.12 -1.25
C SER A 40 17.42 -10.72 -0.08
N LEU A 41 16.52 -11.66 -0.34
CA LEU A 41 15.80 -12.37 0.71
C LEU A 41 16.62 -13.60 1.13
N MET A 42 16.77 -13.77 2.42
CA MET A 42 17.48 -14.90 3.03
C MET A 42 16.49 -15.65 3.91
N TRP A 43 16.39 -16.96 3.69
CA TRP A 43 15.54 -17.86 4.45
C TRP A 43 16.38 -19.01 4.98
N TRP A 44 16.31 -19.27 6.28
CA TRP A 44 16.90 -20.46 6.89
C TRP A 44 15.80 -21.51 7.13
N SER A 45 15.94 -22.69 6.55
CA SER A 45 15.13 -23.88 6.81
C SER A 45 15.84 -24.83 7.78
N ASP A 46 15.14 -25.90 8.20
CA ASP A 46 15.66 -26.88 9.14
C ASP A 46 17.03 -27.45 8.68
N GLY A 47 17.97 -27.58 9.61
CA GLY A 47 19.29 -28.14 9.34
C GLY A 47 20.32 -27.15 8.77
N ASP A 48 20.20 -25.87 9.11
CA ASP A 48 21.09 -24.78 8.65
C ASP A 48 21.12 -24.62 7.12
N GLU A 49 20.03 -24.98 6.43
CA GLU A 49 19.89 -24.75 4.99
C GLU A 49 19.51 -23.28 4.76
N LEU A 50 20.39 -22.54 4.10
CA LEU A 50 20.18 -21.17 3.67
C LEU A 50 19.72 -21.14 2.20
N GLN A 51 18.51 -20.63 1.99
CA GLN A 51 18.00 -20.24 0.69
C GLN A 51 18.17 -18.73 0.50
N VAL A 52 18.77 -18.33 -0.61
CA VAL A 52 18.99 -16.93 -0.96
C VAL A 52 18.30 -16.63 -2.27
N LEU A 53 17.50 -15.57 -2.28
CA LEU A 53 16.91 -15.01 -3.49
C LEU A 53 17.51 -13.63 -3.71
N PRO A 54 18.52 -13.46 -4.57
CA PRO A 54 19.02 -12.14 -4.92
C PRO A 54 18.11 -11.42 -5.93
N GLY A 55 18.24 -10.09 -5.97
CA GLY A 55 17.59 -9.26 -7.00
C GLY A 55 16.07 -9.18 -6.88
N VAL A 56 15.54 -9.30 -5.66
CA VAL A 56 14.10 -9.35 -5.40
C VAL A 56 13.44 -8.01 -5.69
N ARG A 57 12.33 -8.07 -6.44
CA ARG A 57 11.38 -6.97 -6.64
C ARG A 57 9.97 -7.52 -6.53
N GLY A 58 9.02 -6.65 -6.23
CA GLY A 58 7.67 -7.07 -5.95
C GLY A 58 6.61 -6.01 -6.15
N THR A 59 5.42 -6.34 -5.69
CA THR A 59 4.30 -5.42 -5.55
C THR A 59 3.71 -5.50 -4.14
N VAL A 60 2.93 -4.50 -3.78
CA VAL A 60 2.33 -4.36 -2.45
C VAL A 60 0.83 -4.13 -2.57
N THR A 61 0.10 -4.86 -1.74
CA THR A 61 -1.35 -4.69 -1.53
C THR A 61 -1.57 -4.35 -0.07
N ARG A 62 -2.48 -3.43 0.21
CA ARG A 62 -2.90 -3.05 1.57
C ARG A 62 -4.39 -3.31 1.73
N THR A 63 -4.74 -4.03 2.78
CA THR A 63 -6.13 -4.24 3.16
C THR A 63 -6.41 -3.60 4.50
N THR A 64 -7.51 -2.85 4.56
CA THR A 64 -7.97 -2.14 5.75
C THR A 64 -9.45 -2.44 5.97
N ASP A 65 -9.74 -3.33 6.92
CA ASP A 65 -11.10 -3.73 7.27
C ASP A 65 -11.53 -3.16 8.63
N ALA A 66 -12.76 -2.66 8.72
CA ALA A 66 -13.32 -2.20 9.98
C ALA A 66 -13.38 -3.35 11.00
N LYS A 67 -12.96 -3.06 12.24
CA LYS A 67 -12.77 -4.02 13.35
C LYS A 67 -11.59 -5.00 13.17
N GLY A 68 -10.92 -4.99 12.03
CA GLY A 68 -9.71 -5.76 11.77
C GLY A 68 -8.44 -4.98 12.11
N LEU A 69 -7.29 -5.65 11.94
CA LEU A 69 -5.98 -5.01 11.92
C LEU A 69 -5.59 -4.79 10.46
N PRO A 70 -5.11 -3.59 10.08
CA PRO A 70 -4.64 -3.36 8.72
C PRO A 70 -3.37 -4.17 8.47
N TYR A 71 -3.18 -4.64 7.24
CA TYR A 71 -1.97 -5.36 6.87
C TYR A 71 -1.54 -5.02 5.44
N PHE A 72 -0.23 -5.16 5.22
CA PHE A 72 0.39 -5.13 3.91
C PHE A 72 0.73 -6.55 3.49
N GLU A 73 0.34 -6.91 2.28
CA GLU A 73 0.75 -8.14 1.62
C GLU A 73 1.77 -7.78 0.54
N PHE A 74 2.94 -8.42 0.60
CA PHE A 74 4.01 -8.24 -0.37
C PHE A 74 4.14 -9.49 -1.22
N SER A 75 3.98 -9.34 -2.53
CA SER A 75 4.26 -10.41 -3.50
C SER A 75 5.60 -10.14 -4.15
N LEU A 76 6.57 -11.02 -3.91
CA LEU A 76 7.97 -10.81 -4.22
C LEU A 76 8.51 -11.91 -5.15
N THR A 77 9.23 -11.51 -6.19
CA THR A 77 9.89 -12.42 -7.13
C THR A 77 11.40 -12.16 -7.07
N GLY A 78 12.19 -13.23 -6.95
CA GLY A 78 13.65 -13.19 -6.84
C GLY A 78 14.34 -14.17 -7.79
N LEU A 79 15.62 -13.95 -8.07
CA LEU A 79 16.42 -14.89 -8.85
C LEU A 79 16.73 -16.11 -7.99
N TYR A 80 16.78 -17.28 -8.63
CA TYR A 80 17.11 -18.50 -7.91
C TYR A 80 18.62 -18.60 -7.66
N GLN A 81 19.00 -18.83 -6.41
CA GLN A 81 20.35 -19.27 -6.06
C GLN A 81 20.28 -20.65 -5.40
N ARG A 82 21.23 -21.52 -5.75
CA ARG A 82 21.31 -22.87 -5.16
C ARG A 82 21.45 -22.76 -3.62
N PRO A 83 20.61 -23.47 -2.85
CA PRO A 83 20.72 -23.51 -1.39
C PRO A 83 22.09 -24.02 -0.94
N ARG A 84 22.57 -23.49 0.19
CA ARG A 84 23.83 -23.90 0.84
C ARG A 84 23.64 -24.06 2.34
N THR A 85 24.52 -24.81 2.98
CA THR A 85 24.51 -24.92 4.44
C THR A 85 25.24 -23.74 5.05
N GLU A 86 24.54 -22.95 5.86
CA GLU A 86 25.07 -21.80 6.59
C GLU A 86 24.22 -21.54 7.83
N ALA A 87 24.84 -21.59 9.01
CA ALA A 87 24.14 -21.34 10.27
C ALA A 87 23.55 -19.90 10.31
N PRO A 88 22.36 -19.71 10.90
CA PRO A 88 21.79 -18.38 11.05
C PRO A 88 22.67 -17.47 11.92
N PRO A 89 22.70 -16.15 11.67
CA PRO A 89 23.47 -15.22 12.49
C PRO A 89 23.06 -15.29 13.96
N ALA A 90 24.05 -15.42 14.86
CA ALA A 90 23.81 -15.35 16.29
C ALA A 90 23.49 -13.91 16.72
N GLY A 91 22.50 -13.74 17.61
CA GLY A 91 22.21 -12.45 18.24
C GLY A 91 21.19 -11.56 17.50
N GLY A 92 20.30 -12.13 16.70
CA GLY A 92 19.18 -11.40 16.11
C GLY A 92 18.29 -10.76 17.20
N THR A 93 18.04 -9.46 17.08
CA THR A 93 17.06 -8.74 17.91
C THR A 93 15.82 -8.45 17.08
N ARG A 94 14.64 -8.54 17.70
CA ARG A 94 13.40 -8.15 17.03
C ARG A 94 13.43 -6.65 16.81
N ALA A 95 13.22 -6.22 15.57
CA ALA A 95 13.08 -4.80 15.25
C ALA A 95 11.93 -4.20 16.09
N PRO A 96 12.12 -2.98 16.63
CA PRO A 96 11.06 -2.31 17.36
C PRO A 96 9.92 -2.01 16.39
N GLN A 97 8.72 -2.50 16.71
CA GLN A 97 7.50 -2.22 15.96
C GLN A 97 6.39 -1.99 16.99
N ALA A 98 5.69 -0.87 16.85
CA ALA A 98 4.55 -0.53 17.69
C ALA A 98 3.45 -1.60 17.57
N GLY A 99 2.67 -1.76 18.64
CA GLY A 99 1.52 -2.65 18.62
C GLY A 99 0.40 -2.05 17.78
N GLU A 100 -0.10 -2.82 16.82
CA GLU A 100 -1.16 -2.37 15.92
C GLU A 100 -2.50 -2.21 16.66
N VAL A 101 -3.32 -1.25 16.23
CA VAL A 101 -4.64 -1.00 16.80
C VAL A 101 -5.74 -1.37 15.80
N PRO A 102 -6.92 -1.82 16.26
CA PRO A 102 -8.01 -2.14 15.35
C PRO A 102 -8.51 -0.89 14.63
N VAL A 103 -8.84 -1.04 13.35
CA VAL A 103 -9.46 0.00 12.52
C VAL A 103 -10.87 0.25 13.04
N ASN A 104 -11.10 1.45 13.55
CA ASN A 104 -12.39 1.88 14.07
C ASN A 104 -12.48 3.40 14.14
N LYS A 105 -13.66 3.93 14.46
CA LYS A 105 -13.90 5.39 14.58
C LYS A 105 -12.95 6.10 15.56
N GLN A 106 -12.47 5.41 16.60
CA GLN A 106 -11.55 6.01 17.57
C GLN A 106 -10.13 6.10 17.04
N ASN A 107 -9.71 5.19 16.16
CA ASN A 107 -8.32 5.05 15.73
C ASN A 107 -8.10 5.40 14.26
N SER A 108 -9.15 5.68 13.48
CA SER A 108 -9.03 5.84 12.04
C SER A 108 -9.98 6.89 11.49
N THR A 109 -9.51 7.64 10.49
CA THR A 109 -10.31 8.59 9.71
C THR A 109 -10.11 8.30 8.23
N PHE A 110 -11.21 8.19 7.50
CA PHE A 110 -11.21 8.03 6.05
C PHE A 110 -11.99 9.18 5.42
N GLU A 111 -11.38 9.85 4.44
CA GLU A 111 -12.00 10.94 3.69
C GLU A 111 -11.93 10.63 2.19
N LEU A 112 -13.10 10.68 1.56
CA LEU A 112 -13.31 10.45 0.14
C LEU A 112 -13.88 11.75 -0.46
N PHE A 113 -13.14 12.42 -1.34
CA PHE A 113 -13.60 13.67 -1.98
C PHE A 113 -14.01 14.75 -0.96
N GLY A 114 -13.31 14.81 0.19
CA GLY A 114 -13.62 15.72 1.30
C GLY A 114 -14.77 15.28 2.21
N TYR A 115 -15.42 14.14 1.94
CA TYR A 115 -16.47 13.57 2.76
C TYR A 115 -15.93 12.48 3.70
N LYS A 116 -16.23 12.60 5.00
CA LYS A 116 -15.89 11.61 6.03
C LYS A 116 -16.83 10.41 5.97
N ALA A 117 -16.53 9.46 5.08
CA ALA A 117 -17.39 8.30 4.86
C ALA A 117 -17.21 7.24 5.96
N PRO A 118 -18.30 6.63 6.47
CA PRO A 118 -18.22 5.42 7.28
C PRO A 118 -17.73 4.26 6.42
N MET A 119 -16.44 3.97 6.51
CA MET A 119 -15.78 2.91 5.73
C MET A 119 -15.92 1.55 6.42
N GLN A 120 -16.30 0.55 5.62
CA GLN A 120 -16.38 -0.85 6.04
C GLN A 120 -15.11 -1.62 5.68
N SER A 121 -14.65 -1.48 4.45
CA SER A 121 -13.39 -2.06 3.98
C SER A 121 -12.79 -1.21 2.87
N TRP A 122 -11.46 -1.24 2.78
CA TRP A 122 -10.75 -0.65 1.67
C TRP A 122 -9.48 -1.44 1.36
N SER A 123 -9.44 -2.01 0.17
CA SER A 123 -8.24 -2.59 -0.40
C SER A 123 -7.58 -1.61 -1.36
N PHE A 124 -6.27 -1.57 -1.32
CA PHE A 124 -5.43 -0.85 -2.27
C PHE A 124 -4.41 -1.82 -2.83
N ASP A 125 -4.26 -1.86 -4.14
CA ASP A 125 -3.26 -2.66 -4.83
C ASP A 125 -2.46 -1.74 -5.75
N MET A 126 -1.14 -1.71 -5.57
CA MET A 126 -0.25 -1.03 -6.50
C MET A 126 -0.32 -1.66 -7.90
N ALA A 127 -0.63 -2.96 -7.98
CA ALA A 127 -0.69 -3.77 -9.19
C ALA A 127 0.55 -3.58 -10.09
N GLY A 128 1.72 -3.74 -9.48
CA GLY A 128 3.01 -3.64 -10.14
C GLY A 128 3.31 -4.87 -11.01
N GLN A 129 3.73 -4.65 -12.25
CA GLN A 129 4.12 -5.71 -13.19
C GLN A 129 5.58 -6.11 -12.96
N VAL A 130 5.78 -7.28 -12.35
CA VAL A 130 7.11 -7.83 -12.05
C VAL A 130 7.46 -8.92 -13.07
N GLU A 131 8.40 -8.62 -13.96
CA GLU A 131 8.85 -9.52 -15.03
C GLU A 131 10.22 -10.11 -14.74
N HIS A 132 10.33 -11.43 -14.85
CA HIS A 132 11.63 -12.10 -14.96
C HIS A 132 12.09 -12.07 -16.42
N ARG A 133 13.23 -11.42 -16.67
CA ARG A 133 13.86 -11.36 -17.98
C ARG A 133 15.05 -12.29 -18.01
N ASN A 134 14.92 -13.34 -18.80
CA ASN A 134 16.00 -14.28 -19.08
C ASN A 134 16.37 -14.17 -20.56
N LEU A 135 17.44 -13.43 -20.84
CA LEU A 135 17.97 -13.16 -22.18
C LEU A 135 19.41 -13.68 -22.27
N VAL A 136 19.88 -13.91 -23.50
CA VAL A 136 21.29 -14.28 -23.71
C VAL A 136 22.19 -13.15 -23.18
N ASN A 137 23.10 -13.49 -22.25
CA ASN A 137 24.00 -12.57 -21.53
C ASN A 137 23.32 -11.62 -20.52
N TYR A 138 22.03 -11.81 -20.19
CA TYR A 138 21.35 -10.97 -19.21
C TYR A 138 20.25 -11.73 -18.47
N GLU A 139 20.30 -11.73 -17.14
CA GLU A 139 19.22 -12.22 -16.30
C GLU A 139 18.90 -11.20 -15.21
N GLY A 140 17.62 -10.88 -15.04
CA GLY A 140 17.19 -9.94 -14.01
C GLY A 140 15.69 -9.88 -13.84
N ILE A 141 15.27 -9.30 -12.73
CA ILE A 141 13.85 -9.09 -12.41
C ILE A 141 13.57 -7.61 -12.46
N HIS A 142 12.52 -7.22 -13.16
CA HIS A 142 12.17 -5.82 -13.42
C HIS A 142 10.75 -5.52 -12.99
N LEU A 143 10.56 -4.37 -12.36
CA LEU A 143 9.25 -3.75 -12.25
C LEU A 143 9.09 -2.84 -13.48
N THR A 144 8.14 -3.15 -14.36
CA THR A 144 8.02 -2.53 -15.69
C THR A 144 6.92 -1.49 -15.77
N ASP A 145 5.80 -1.73 -15.09
CA ASP A 145 4.65 -0.83 -15.04
C ASP A 145 3.93 -0.97 -13.69
N ARG A 146 3.06 -0.02 -13.38
CA ARG A 146 2.14 -0.06 -12.25
C ARG A 146 0.78 0.49 -12.66
N GLN A 147 -0.29 -0.14 -12.19
CA GLN A 147 -1.66 0.34 -12.41
C GLN A 147 -2.39 0.35 -11.07
N ALA A 148 -2.12 1.36 -10.25
CA ALA A 148 -2.65 1.43 -8.90
C ALA A 148 -4.19 1.43 -8.90
N THR A 149 -4.76 0.41 -8.27
CA THR A 149 -6.20 0.19 -8.13
C THR A 149 -6.56 -0.03 -6.67
N GLY A 150 -7.85 -0.08 -6.38
CA GLY A 150 -8.34 -0.41 -5.06
C GLY A 150 -9.84 -0.64 -5.12
N GLN A 151 -10.37 -1.24 -4.06
CA GLN A 151 -11.79 -1.48 -3.90
C GLN A 151 -12.24 -0.95 -2.57
N LEU A 152 -13.27 -0.12 -2.59
CA LEU A 152 -13.81 0.57 -1.43
C LEU A 152 -15.23 0.09 -1.13
N ASN A 153 -15.52 -0.15 0.14
CA ASN A 153 -16.85 -0.38 0.66
C ASN A 153 -17.17 0.65 1.75
N ILE A 154 -18.19 1.47 1.52
CA ILE A 154 -18.68 2.48 2.48
C ILE A 154 -20.17 2.29 2.74
N GLN A 155 -20.63 2.72 3.91
CA GLN A 155 -22.06 2.86 4.16
C GLN A 155 -22.65 3.87 3.16
N LYS A 156 -23.78 3.55 2.54
CA LYS A 156 -24.43 4.43 1.55
C LYS A 156 -24.79 5.78 2.19
N PRO A 157 -24.15 6.89 1.76
CA PRO A 157 -24.50 8.22 2.24
C PRO A 157 -25.84 8.66 1.65
N ARG A 158 -26.44 9.68 2.25
CA ARG A 158 -27.60 10.35 1.67
C ARG A 158 -27.14 11.20 0.48
N LEU A 159 -27.99 11.30 -0.54
CA LEU A 159 -27.71 12.12 -1.73
C LEU A 159 -27.40 13.58 -1.37
N ASP A 160 -28.11 14.13 -0.39
CA ASP A 160 -27.93 15.52 0.07
C ASP A 160 -26.58 15.75 0.77
N ASP A 161 -26.02 14.70 1.40
CA ASP A 161 -24.75 14.78 2.13
C ASP A 161 -23.56 14.52 1.20
N PHE A 162 -23.68 13.52 0.32
CA PHE A 162 -22.65 13.16 -0.65
C PHE A 162 -23.27 12.45 -1.86
N ASN A 163 -23.33 13.14 -3.00
CA ASN A 163 -23.84 12.56 -4.23
C ASN A 163 -22.78 11.68 -4.91
N ILE A 164 -22.81 10.37 -4.63
CA ILE A 164 -21.90 9.38 -5.23
C ILE A 164 -22.08 9.32 -6.76
N PHE A 165 -23.30 9.45 -7.26
CA PHE A 165 -23.61 9.29 -8.68
C PHE A 165 -22.86 10.33 -9.50
N GLU A 166 -22.88 11.60 -9.09
CA GLU A 166 -22.10 12.66 -9.75
C GLU A 166 -20.58 12.42 -9.76
N LYS A 167 -20.05 11.59 -8.85
CA LYS A 167 -18.61 11.29 -8.75
C LYS A 167 -18.22 10.03 -9.52
N VAL A 168 -19.14 9.08 -9.67
CA VAL A 168 -18.92 7.82 -10.41
C VAL A 168 -19.27 7.96 -11.89
N GLU A 169 -20.24 8.82 -12.22
CA GLU A 169 -20.76 8.98 -13.57
C GLU A 169 -19.75 9.69 -14.48
N SER A 170 -19.11 8.93 -15.38
CA SER A 170 -18.13 9.45 -16.32
C SER A 170 -18.73 10.29 -17.46
N HIS A 171 -20.06 10.29 -17.62
CA HIS A 171 -20.73 10.97 -18.73
C HIS A 171 -20.70 12.50 -18.60
N ASN A 172 -20.46 13.02 -17.39
CA ASN A 172 -20.33 14.45 -17.12
C ASN A 172 -18.87 14.91 -16.92
N GLY A 173 -17.92 14.06 -17.33
CA GLY A 173 -16.48 14.25 -17.15
C GLY A 173 -15.88 13.36 -16.06
N THR A 174 -14.58 13.08 -16.15
CA THR A 174 -13.87 12.33 -15.11
C THR A 174 -13.62 13.23 -13.91
N VAL A 175 -14.32 13.00 -12.81
CA VAL A 175 -14.08 13.72 -11.54
C VAL A 175 -12.98 13.01 -10.77
N THR A 176 -11.81 13.64 -10.65
CA THR A 176 -10.72 13.19 -9.78
C THR A 176 -10.70 13.99 -8.50
N SER A 177 -10.47 13.34 -7.36
CA SER A 177 -10.32 14.03 -6.08
C SER A 177 -9.39 13.25 -5.16
N PRO A 178 -8.81 13.91 -4.14
CA PRO A 178 -7.98 13.21 -3.19
C PRO A 178 -8.77 12.23 -2.32
N VAL A 179 -8.09 11.15 -1.96
CA VAL A 179 -8.52 10.19 -0.94
C VAL A 179 -7.46 10.18 0.14
N THR A 180 -7.89 10.40 1.38
CA THR A 180 -6.99 10.35 2.53
C THR A 180 -7.49 9.34 3.55
N PHE A 181 -6.54 8.65 4.16
CA PHE A 181 -6.79 7.73 5.26
C PHE A 181 -5.73 7.93 6.30
N SER A 182 -6.14 8.13 7.54
CA SER A 182 -5.24 8.25 8.68
C SER A 182 -5.60 7.18 9.69
N HIS A 183 -4.62 6.36 10.07
CA HIS A 183 -4.76 5.31 11.07
C HIS A 183 -3.75 5.49 12.18
N GLY A 184 -4.17 5.25 13.42
CA GLY A 184 -3.33 5.45 14.60
C GLY A 184 -3.46 6.84 15.20
N LYS A 185 -3.00 6.97 16.44
CA LYS A 185 -3.00 8.24 17.21
C LYS A 185 -1.71 8.50 17.98
N THR A 186 -0.92 7.45 18.19
CA THR A 186 0.33 7.54 18.93
C THR A 186 1.47 7.68 17.92
N PRO A 187 2.36 8.67 18.07
CA PRO A 187 3.57 8.77 17.26
C PRO A 187 4.34 7.44 17.24
N GLY A 188 4.85 7.07 16.07
CA GLY A 188 5.45 5.77 15.77
C GLY A 188 4.47 4.68 15.35
N ASN A 189 3.16 4.93 15.39
CA ASN A 189 2.11 4.02 14.94
C ASN A 189 1.06 4.71 14.06
N ILE A 190 1.34 5.93 13.57
CA ILE A 190 0.43 6.63 12.67
C ILE A 190 0.81 6.27 11.24
N VAL A 191 -0.18 5.79 10.48
CA VAL A 191 -0.06 5.46 9.06
C VAL A 191 -1.09 6.27 8.31
N ASP A 192 -0.61 7.21 7.51
CA ASP A 192 -1.44 7.97 6.59
C ASP A 192 -1.24 7.44 5.16
N PHE A 193 -2.32 7.43 4.40
CA PHE A 193 -2.30 7.24 2.96
C PHE A 193 -2.97 8.42 2.31
N GLU A 194 -2.36 8.90 1.23
CA GLU A 194 -2.90 9.99 0.43
C GLU A 194 -2.80 9.62 -1.05
N GLY A 195 -3.95 9.57 -1.72
CA GLY A 195 -4.03 9.51 -3.18
C GLY A 195 -4.40 10.89 -3.71
N THR A 196 -3.64 11.42 -4.66
CA THR A 196 -3.81 12.79 -5.16
C THR A 196 -5.01 12.91 -6.11
N SER A 197 -5.10 11.97 -7.06
CA SER A 197 -6.09 11.96 -8.14
C SER A 197 -6.75 10.60 -8.23
N VAL A 198 -7.83 10.40 -7.48
CA VAL A 198 -8.57 9.14 -7.48
C VAL A 198 -9.86 9.29 -8.28
N GLN A 199 -10.09 8.35 -9.19
CA GLN A 199 -11.35 8.19 -9.92
C GLN A 199 -12.13 7.02 -9.34
N LEU A 200 -13.45 7.19 -9.18
CA LEU A 200 -14.36 6.12 -8.79
C LEU A 200 -15.01 5.50 -10.03
N SER A 201 -15.26 4.20 -9.96
CA SER A 201 -15.91 3.43 -11.02
C SER A 201 -16.65 2.22 -10.44
N ASN A 202 -17.41 1.52 -11.26
CA ASN A 202 -18.09 0.26 -10.92
C ASN A 202 -18.89 0.32 -9.60
N TYR A 203 -19.91 1.17 -9.56
CA TYR A 203 -20.81 1.23 -8.42
C TYR A 203 -21.65 -0.05 -8.28
N GLY A 204 -21.60 -0.64 -7.09
CA GLY A 204 -22.46 -1.75 -6.67
C GLY A 204 -23.07 -1.47 -5.30
N GLU A 205 -24.17 -2.16 -5.00
CA GLU A 205 -24.82 -2.11 -3.69
C GLU A 205 -24.72 -3.46 -3.00
N THR A 206 -24.40 -3.42 -1.71
CA THR A 206 -24.36 -4.58 -0.84
C THR A 206 -25.15 -4.27 0.43
N GLU A 207 -25.61 -5.30 1.14
CA GLU A 207 -26.27 -5.12 2.42
C GLU A 207 -25.41 -5.72 3.53
N MET A 208 -25.21 -4.94 4.59
CA MET A 208 -24.46 -5.38 5.75
C MET A 208 -25.16 -4.90 7.02
N GLN A 209 -25.45 -5.83 7.93
CA GLN A 209 -26.13 -5.56 9.20
C GLN A 209 -27.46 -4.78 9.04
N GLY A 210 -28.21 -5.04 7.96
CA GLY A 210 -29.49 -4.37 7.69
C GLY A 210 -29.36 -2.95 7.13
N VAL A 211 -28.16 -2.53 6.74
CA VAL A 211 -27.86 -1.22 6.16
C VAL A 211 -27.28 -1.40 4.76
N THR A 212 -27.68 -0.55 3.83
CA THR A 212 -27.12 -0.53 2.46
C THR A 212 -25.73 0.09 2.46
N HIS A 213 -24.80 -0.62 1.83
CA HIS A 213 -23.42 -0.23 1.58
C HIS A 213 -23.18 -0.11 0.08
N CYS A 214 -22.27 0.79 -0.31
CA CYS A 214 -21.84 1.00 -1.68
C CYS A 214 -20.43 0.44 -1.86
N THR A 215 -20.26 -0.42 -2.87
CA THR A 215 -18.96 -0.89 -3.33
C THR A 215 -18.54 -0.13 -4.58
N MET A 216 -17.30 0.34 -4.63
CA MET A 216 -16.76 1.09 -5.77
C MET A 216 -15.30 0.71 -5.99
N ASP A 217 -14.87 0.72 -7.25
CA ASP A 217 -13.48 0.56 -7.61
C ASP A 217 -12.80 1.93 -7.69
N THR A 218 -11.68 2.08 -7.01
CA THR A 218 -10.83 3.27 -7.02
C THR A 218 -9.68 3.07 -7.98
N ARG A 219 -9.59 3.90 -9.03
CA ARG A 219 -8.41 3.97 -9.89
C ARG A 219 -7.59 5.19 -9.51
N LEU A 220 -6.33 5.00 -9.20
CA LEU A 220 -5.41 6.11 -8.93
C LEU A 220 -4.75 6.49 -10.25
N LEU A 221 -4.95 7.74 -10.64
CA LEU A 221 -4.35 8.31 -11.83
C LEU A 221 -3.07 9.03 -11.46
N SER A 222 -2.08 8.94 -12.34
CA SER A 222 -0.85 9.66 -12.12
C SER A 222 -1.04 11.16 -12.14
N ALA A 223 -0.29 11.84 -11.27
CA ALA A 223 -0.29 13.28 -11.23
C ALA A 223 0.21 13.84 -12.59
N PRO A 224 -0.25 15.03 -13.01
CA PRO A 224 0.21 15.66 -14.24
C PRO A 224 1.73 15.90 -14.27
N GLU A 225 2.36 16.00 -13.09
CA GLU A 225 3.81 16.09 -12.92
C GLU A 225 4.30 15.00 -11.95
N GLY A 226 5.19 14.12 -12.44
CA GLY A 226 5.91 13.14 -11.63
C GLY A 226 5.14 11.85 -11.31
N ASP A 227 5.68 11.10 -10.35
CA ASP A 227 5.16 9.80 -9.90
C ASP A 227 4.13 9.94 -8.76
N GLY A 228 3.47 11.09 -8.63
CA GLY A 228 2.64 11.47 -7.47
C GLY A 228 1.27 10.80 -7.36
N ASP A 229 1.16 9.51 -7.69
CA ASP A 229 -0.11 8.76 -7.73
C ASP A 229 -0.70 8.63 -6.31
N TYR A 230 0.14 8.19 -5.37
CA TYR A 230 -0.16 8.03 -3.96
C TYR A 230 1.08 8.17 -3.09
N ARG A 231 0.90 8.33 -1.78
CA ARG A 231 1.98 8.25 -0.80
C ARG A 231 1.50 7.61 0.50
N TYR A 232 2.39 6.87 1.13
CA TYR A 232 2.28 6.45 2.52
C TYR A 232 3.12 7.37 3.40
N VAL A 233 2.59 7.82 4.52
CA VAL A 233 3.32 8.63 5.50
C VAL A 233 3.25 7.94 6.85
N PHE A 234 4.41 7.63 7.41
CA PHE A 234 4.55 7.02 8.73
C PHE A 234 5.04 8.07 9.71
N ARG A 235 4.33 8.24 10.83
CA ARG A 235 4.62 9.22 11.90
C ARG A 235 4.61 8.56 13.27
#